data_AF-A0A349TAQ3-F1
#
_entry.id   AF-A0A349TAQ3-F1
#
_cell.length_a   1.000
_cell.length_b   1.000
_cell.length_c   1.000
_cell.angle_alpha   90.00
_cell.angle_beta   90.00
_cell.angle_gamma   90.00
#
_symmetry.space_group_name_H-M   'P 1'
#
loop_
_entity.id
_entity.type
_entity.pdbx_description
1 polymer ?
#
loop_
_entity_poly.entity_id
_entity_poly.type
_entity_poly.pdbx_seq_one_letter_code
_entity_poly.pdbx_strand_id
1 'polypeptide(L)'
;MSETALTASLAPSVGSFSPEEWNALGGDRNPFVSHQFLTSLEDSGSVGQGTGWQPAPLVIAGSDDALLAALPSYAKGHSQGEYVFDHSWAHALERAGGQYYPKLQICAPFTPANGPRLLFKDVAYAP
;
A
#
# COMPACT_ATOMS: atom_id res chain seq x y z
N MET A 1 2.70 -20.58 -24.80
CA MET A 1 2.84 -20.09 -23.42
C MET A 1 1.44 -19.68 -23.00
N SER A 2 0.83 -20.40 -22.06
CA SER A 2 -0.47 -19.98 -21.54
C SER A 2 -0.26 -18.66 -20.82
N GLU A 3 -0.98 -17.62 -21.22
CA GLU A 3 -0.97 -16.34 -20.53
C GLU A 3 -1.54 -16.59 -19.13
N THR A 4 -0.71 -16.47 -18.10
CA THR A 4 -1.17 -16.64 -16.71
C THR A 4 -2.07 -15.46 -16.39
N ALA A 5 -3.36 -15.73 -16.15
CA ALA A 5 -4.30 -14.67 -15.78
C ALA A 5 -3.86 -14.04 -14.45
N LEU A 6 -3.76 -12.71 -14.45
CA LEU A 6 -3.45 -11.91 -13.27
C LEU A 6 -4.66 -11.05 -12.90
N THR A 7 -4.95 -10.98 -11.61
CA THR A 7 -6.02 -10.13 -11.07
C THR A 7 -5.41 -9.05 -10.19
N ALA A 8 -5.77 -7.79 -10.45
CA ALA A 8 -5.43 -6.67 -9.58
C ALA A 8 -6.63 -6.29 -8.70
N SER A 9 -6.41 -6.12 -7.39
CA SER A 9 -7.46 -5.73 -6.45
C SER A 9 -6.90 -4.89 -5.30
N LEU A 10 -7.79 -4.20 -4.57
CA LEU A 10 -7.46 -3.57 -3.30
C LEU A 10 -7.91 -4.52 -2.18
N ALA A 11 -6.96 -4.95 -1.36
CA ALA A 11 -7.26 -5.69 -0.13
C ALA A 11 -7.58 -4.70 1.01
N PRO A 12 -8.35 -5.12 2.04
CA PRO A 12 -8.81 -4.21 3.09
C PRO A 12 -7.73 -3.86 4.12
N SER A 13 -6.67 -4.68 4.22
CA SER A 13 -5.53 -4.48 5.12
C SER A 13 -4.36 -5.40 4.72
N VAL A 14 -3.17 -5.11 5.24
CA VAL A 14 -2.04 -6.06 5.14
C VAL A 14 -2.31 -7.29 6.00
N GLY A 15 -2.95 -7.13 7.17
CA GLY A 15 -3.35 -8.23 8.04
C GLY A 15 -4.39 -9.20 7.46
N SER A 16 -4.83 -9.01 6.21
CA SER A 16 -5.64 -9.99 5.47
C SER A 16 -4.83 -11.15 4.88
N PHE A 17 -3.50 -11.04 4.91
CA PHE A 17 -2.56 -12.05 4.42
C PHE A 17 -1.78 -12.64 5.59
N SER A 18 -1.26 -13.87 5.43
CA SER A 18 -0.32 -14.40 6.41
C SER A 18 1.04 -13.66 6.33
N PRO A 19 1.81 -13.63 7.44
CA PRO A 19 3.17 -13.11 7.42
C PRO A 19 4.04 -13.78 6.35
N GLU A 20 3.87 -15.08 6.14
CA GLU A 20 4.61 -15.88 5.16
C GLU A 20 4.30 -15.42 3.73
N GLU A 21 3.02 -15.25 3.38
CA GLU A 21 2.59 -14.80 2.05
C GLU A 21 3.10 -13.40 1.74
N TRP A 22 2.92 -12.46 2.67
CA TRP A 22 3.34 -11.08 2.45
C TRP A 22 4.87 -10.95 2.39
N ASN A 23 5.58 -11.56 3.33
CA ASN A 23 7.03 -11.44 3.38
C ASN A 23 7.70 -12.18 2.20
N ALA A 24 7.09 -13.21 1.61
CA ALA A 24 7.57 -13.84 0.39
C ALA A 24 7.63 -12.89 -0.83
N LEU A 25 6.92 -11.76 -0.80
CA LEU A 25 7.06 -10.69 -1.81
C LEU A 25 8.35 -9.86 -1.61
N GLY A 26 9.18 -10.27 -0.65
CA GLY A 26 10.37 -9.56 -0.21
C GLY A 26 10.11 -8.47 0.81
N GLY A 27 8.99 -8.55 1.53
CA GLY A 27 8.64 -7.65 2.64
C GLY A 27 9.60 -7.75 3.83
N ASP A 28 10.24 -8.91 4.04
CA ASP A 28 11.25 -9.12 5.09
C ASP A 28 12.61 -8.45 4.77
N ARG A 29 12.86 -8.11 3.50
CA ARG A 29 14.10 -7.45 3.05
C ARG A 29 14.19 -5.98 3.48
N ASN A 30 13.07 -5.37 3.90
CA ASN A 30 13.04 -4.01 4.43
C ASN A 30 12.01 -3.91 5.57
N PRO A 31 12.43 -3.52 6.78
CA PRO A 31 11.56 -3.59 7.95
C PRO A 31 10.29 -2.75 7.81
N PHE A 32 10.33 -1.65 7.06
CA PHE A 32 9.22 -0.70 6.93
C PHE A 32 8.13 -1.12 5.94
N VAL A 33 8.32 -2.26 5.27
CA VAL A 33 7.29 -2.90 4.45
C VAL A 33 7.09 -4.37 4.82
N SER A 34 7.71 -4.82 5.92
CA SER A 34 7.46 -6.14 6.48
C SER A 34 6.02 -6.25 6.96
N HIS A 35 5.48 -7.46 6.93
CA HIS A 35 4.15 -7.73 7.46
C HIS A 35 4.03 -7.21 8.90
N GLN A 36 4.98 -7.57 9.75
CA GLN A 36 4.98 -7.24 11.18
C GLN A 36 4.92 -5.74 11.43
N PHE A 37 5.66 -4.94 10.68
CA PHE A 37 5.64 -3.49 10.83
C PHE A 37 4.29 -2.90 10.38
N LEU A 38 3.81 -3.29 9.20
CA LEU A 38 2.58 -2.74 8.63
C LEU A 38 1.35 -3.13 9.46
N THR A 39 1.24 -4.39 9.90
CA THR A 39 0.13 -4.81 10.76
C THR A 39 0.23 -4.22 12.16
N SER A 40 1.43 -3.99 12.71
CA SER A 40 1.56 -3.27 14.00
C SER A 40 0.95 -1.86 13.94
N LEU A 41 1.02 -1.18 12.79
CA LEU A 41 0.38 0.13 12.61
C LEU A 41 -1.14 0.02 12.50
N GLU A 42 -1.64 -1.04 11.86
CA GLU A 42 -3.07 -1.35 11.77
C GLU A 42 -3.64 -1.71 13.15
N ASP A 43 -3.00 -2.65 13.86
CA ASP A 43 -3.42 -3.18 15.16
C ASP A 43 -3.38 -2.12 16.27
N SER A 44 -2.40 -1.20 16.20
CA SER A 44 -2.31 -0.08 17.15
C SER A 44 -3.31 1.04 16.88
N GLY A 45 -3.98 1.04 15.73
CA GLY A 45 -4.84 2.15 15.28
C GLY A 45 -4.07 3.40 14.84
N SER A 46 -2.76 3.27 14.59
CA SER A 46 -1.97 4.35 13.97
C SER A 46 -2.37 4.57 12.51
N VAL A 47 -2.81 3.49 11.86
CA VAL A 47 -3.46 3.46 10.56
C VAL A 47 -4.80 2.74 10.74
N GLY A 48 -5.85 3.20 10.05
CA GLY A 48 -7.18 2.61 10.11
C GLY A 48 -8.29 3.65 10.23
N GLN A 49 -9.47 3.20 10.66
CA GLN A 49 -10.67 4.03 10.75
C GLN A 49 -10.40 5.30 11.60
N GLY A 50 -10.84 6.46 11.09
CA GLY A 50 -10.75 7.74 11.79
C GLY A 50 -9.37 8.41 11.77
N THR A 51 -8.31 7.74 11.30
CA THR A 51 -6.95 8.31 11.23
C THR A 51 -6.71 9.12 9.94
N GLY A 52 -7.64 9.02 8.98
CA GLY A 52 -7.45 9.48 7.60
C GLY A 52 -6.44 8.66 6.81
N TRP A 53 -5.85 7.61 7.38
CA TRP A 53 -5.04 6.57 6.74
C TRP A 53 -5.83 5.27 6.68
N GLN A 54 -6.57 5.02 5.61
CA GLN A 54 -7.26 3.74 5.43
C GLN A 54 -6.33 2.76 4.70
N PRO A 55 -5.97 1.59 5.27
CA PRO A 55 -5.27 0.55 4.53
C PRO A 55 -6.06 0.17 3.27
N ALA A 56 -5.35 0.10 2.16
CA ALA A 56 -5.88 -0.36 0.89
C ALA A 56 -4.73 -0.91 0.04
N PRO A 57 -3.98 -1.93 0.50
CA PRO A 57 -2.90 -2.50 -0.29
C PRO A 57 -3.40 -2.98 -1.65
N LEU A 58 -2.78 -2.48 -2.72
CA LEU A 58 -3.03 -2.97 -4.07
C LEU A 58 -2.23 -4.24 -4.27
N VAL A 59 -2.91 -5.32 -4.60
CA VAL A 59 -2.32 -6.65 -4.76
C VAL A 59 -2.53 -7.20 -6.15
N ILE A 60 -1.61 -8.06 -6.57
CA ILE A 60 -1.72 -8.88 -7.76
C ILE A 60 -1.79 -10.34 -7.34
N ALA A 61 -2.83 -11.02 -7.78
CA ALA A 61 -3.03 -12.45 -7.56
C ALA A 61 -2.94 -13.24 -8.87
N GLY A 62 -2.43 -14.47 -8.78
CA GLY A 62 -2.46 -15.45 -9.86
C GLY A 62 -3.82 -16.13 -10.01
N SER A 63 -3.93 -17.05 -10.98
CA SER A 63 -5.15 -17.82 -11.23
C SER A 63 -5.55 -18.78 -10.10
N ASP A 64 -4.63 -19.06 -9.19
CA ASP A 64 -4.79 -19.88 -7.98
C ASP A 64 -5.01 -19.03 -6.72
N ASP A 65 -5.35 -17.74 -6.88
CA ASP A 65 -5.44 -16.73 -5.82
C ASP A 65 -4.13 -16.50 -5.03
N ALA A 66 -3.00 -17.03 -5.51
CA ALA A 66 -1.72 -16.81 -4.87
C ALA A 66 -1.31 -15.34 -4.97
N LEU A 67 -0.86 -14.75 -3.86
CA LEU A 67 -0.32 -13.39 -3.82
C LEU A 67 1.04 -13.35 -4.55
N LEU A 68 1.13 -12.57 -5.62
CA LEU A 68 2.31 -12.49 -6.49
C LEU A 68 3.05 -11.15 -6.41
N ALA A 69 2.31 -10.06 -6.18
CA ALA A 69 2.88 -8.73 -5.98
C ALA A 69 1.97 -7.86 -5.12
N ALA A 70 2.53 -6.81 -4.51
CA ALA A 70 1.79 -5.85 -3.71
C ALA A 70 2.44 -4.46 -3.70
N LEU A 71 1.60 -3.45 -3.54
CA LEU A 71 1.97 -2.09 -3.18
C LEU A 71 1.44 -1.82 -1.77
N PRO A 72 2.30 -1.43 -0.80
CA PRO A 72 1.83 -0.92 0.48
C PRO A 72 1.13 0.43 0.24
N SER A 73 -0.20 0.42 0.15
CA SER A 73 -1.00 1.58 -0.24
C SER A 73 -2.14 1.88 0.72
N TYR A 74 -2.48 3.18 0.77
CA TYR A 74 -3.42 3.75 1.72
C TYR A 74 -4.33 4.75 1.02
N ALA A 75 -5.64 4.61 1.20
CA ALA A 75 -6.59 5.63 0.84
C ALA A 75 -6.53 6.75 1.90
N LYS A 76 -6.11 7.93 1.46
CA LYS A 76 -5.82 9.10 2.30
C LYS A 76 -6.93 10.13 2.17
N GLY A 77 -7.55 10.48 3.29
CA GLY A 77 -8.58 11.53 3.36
C GLY A 77 -8.03 12.95 3.60
N HIS A 78 -6.72 13.06 3.86
CA HIS A 78 -6.00 14.32 4.08
C HIS A 78 -4.49 14.10 3.93
N SER A 79 -3.72 15.17 3.75
CA SER A 79 -2.24 15.10 3.65
C SER A 79 -1.48 15.02 4.99
N GLN A 80 -2.18 15.00 6.14
CA GLN A 80 -1.48 14.89 7.43
C GLN A 80 -0.76 13.54 7.59
N GLY A 81 0.40 13.59 8.24
CA GLY A 81 1.27 12.45 8.52
C GLY A 81 2.16 12.03 7.35
N GLU A 82 2.06 12.72 6.21
CA GLU A 82 2.90 12.50 5.05
C GLU A 82 4.21 13.29 5.18
N TYR A 83 5.27 12.82 4.53
CA TYR A 83 6.51 13.57 4.40
C TYR A 83 6.53 14.51 3.18
N VAL A 84 5.51 14.42 2.32
CA VAL A 84 5.27 15.36 1.22
C VAL A 84 4.09 16.24 1.61
N PHE A 85 4.36 17.50 1.93
CA PHE A 85 3.32 18.45 2.33
C PHE A 85 2.62 19.05 1.09
N ASP A 86 1.75 18.27 0.45
CA ASP A 86 1.09 18.63 -0.81
C ASP A 86 -0.19 19.48 -0.67
N HIS A 87 -0.40 20.11 0.49
CA HIS A 87 -1.58 20.95 0.78
C HIS A 87 -1.86 22.01 -0.29
N SER A 88 -0.82 22.64 -0.84
CA SER A 88 -0.97 23.66 -1.88
C SER A 88 -1.57 23.09 -3.17
N TRP A 89 -1.20 21.85 -3.53
CA TRP A 89 -1.73 21.13 -4.68
C TRP A 89 -3.17 20.70 -4.45
N ALA A 90 -3.46 20.14 -3.27
CA ALA A 90 -4.81 19.77 -2.87
C ALA A 90 -5.76 20.96 -2.98
N HIS A 91 -5.40 22.09 -2.37
CA HIS A 91 -6.20 23.31 -2.41
C HIS A 91 -6.34 23.89 -3.81
N ALA A 92 -5.30 23.81 -4.65
CA ALA A 92 -5.40 24.28 -6.03
C ALA A 92 -6.39 23.45 -6.85
N LEU A 93 -6.34 22.12 -6.74
CA LEU A 93 -7.26 21.23 -7.46
C LEU A 93 -8.70 21.41 -6.97
N GLU A 94 -8.91 21.49 -5.65
CA GLU A 94 -10.25 21.70 -5.06
C GLU A 94 -10.85 23.04 -5.50
N ARG A 95 -10.08 24.13 -5.55
CA ARG A 95 -10.55 25.42 -6.08
C ARG A 95 -10.90 25.37 -7.57
N ALA A 96 -10.26 24.48 -8.33
CA ALA A 96 -10.59 24.24 -9.74
C ALA A 96 -11.82 23.32 -9.91
N GLY A 97 -12.46 22.88 -8.82
CA GLY A 97 -13.63 21.99 -8.82
C GLY A 97 -13.30 20.50 -8.88
N GLY A 98 -12.03 20.12 -8.73
CA GLY A 98 -11.61 18.73 -8.66
C GLY A 98 -11.74 18.13 -7.26
N GLN A 99 -11.66 16.80 -7.18
CA GLN A 99 -11.66 16.05 -5.92
C GLN A 99 -10.26 15.49 -5.68
N TYR A 100 -9.51 16.11 -4.76
CA TYR A 100 -8.15 15.65 -4.44
C TYR A 100 -8.17 14.43 -3.51
N TYR A 101 -9.17 14.32 -2.63
CA TYR A 101 -9.34 13.22 -1.71
C TYR A 101 -10.60 12.39 -2.04
N PRO A 102 -10.62 11.08 -1.70
CA PRO A 102 -9.47 10.33 -1.21
C PRO A 102 -8.41 10.17 -2.30
N LYS A 103 -7.13 10.28 -1.92
CA LYS A 103 -6.00 9.94 -2.80
C LYS A 103 -5.43 8.58 -2.41
N LEU A 104 -4.90 7.83 -3.37
CA LEU A 104 -4.17 6.61 -3.08
C LEU A 104 -2.69 6.95 -2.91
N GLN A 105 -2.13 6.68 -1.73
CA GLN A 105 -0.72 6.88 -1.45
C GLN A 105 -0.01 5.54 -1.30
N ILE A 106 1.10 5.36 -2.01
CA ILE A 106 1.98 4.21 -1.89
C ILE A 106 3.21 4.63 -1.08
N CYS A 107 3.35 4.11 0.13
CA CYS A 107 4.41 4.53 1.05
C CYS A 107 4.66 3.51 2.17
N ALA A 108 5.77 3.66 2.89
CA ALA A 108 5.86 3.16 4.26
C ALA A 108 5.28 4.25 5.17
N PRO A 109 4.22 3.96 5.95
CA PRO A 109 3.59 4.99 6.79
C PRO A 109 4.56 5.55 7.82
N PHE A 110 4.46 6.86 8.07
CA PHE A 110 5.18 7.58 9.12
C PHE A 110 6.70 7.38 9.13
N THR A 111 7.28 6.92 8.01
CA THR A 111 8.69 6.57 7.93
C THR A 111 9.31 7.23 6.69
N PRO A 112 10.22 8.22 6.86
CA PRO A 112 10.93 8.88 5.78
C PRO A 112 12.15 8.06 5.35
N ALA A 113 11.92 6.77 5.07
CA ALA A 113 12.97 5.83 4.70
C ALA A 113 12.82 5.41 3.25
N ASN A 114 13.97 5.36 2.56
CA ASN A 114 14.09 4.70 1.28
C ASN A 114 13.77 3.20 1.43
N GLY A 115 13.23 2.61 0.37
CA GLY A 115 12.90 1.19 0.37
C GLY A 115 11.95 0.85 -0.77
N PRO A 116 11.69 -0.45 -0.98
CA PRO A 116 10.76 -0.87 -2.01
C PRO A 116 9.35 -0.35 -1.69
N ARG A 117 8.64 0.02 -2.75
CA ARG A 117 7.20 0.32 -2.75
C ARG A 117 6.42 -0.56 -3.72
N LEU A 118 7.16 -1.41 -4.43
CA LEU A 118 6.69 -2.47 -5.28
C LEU A 118 7.32 -3.75 -4.73
N LEU A 119 6.46 -4.63 -4.20
CA LEU A 119 6.83 -5.94 -3.65
C LEU A 119 6.38 -7.00 -4.65
N PHE A 120 7.21 -8.01 -4.88
CA PHE A 120 6.91 -9.09 -5.81
C PHE A 120 7.68 -10.35 -5.44
N LYS A 121 7.03 -11.49 -5.67
CA LYS A 121 7.58 -12.81 -5.37
C LYS A 121 8.73 -13.19 -6.32
N ASP A 122 8.65 -12.74 -7.57
CA ASP A 122 9.60 -13.03 -8.64
C ASP A 122 9.77 -11.80 -9.54
N VAL A 123 10.96 -11.62 -10.13
CA VAL A 123 11.26 -10.52 -11.05
C VAL A 123 10.40 -10.54 -12.31
N ALA A 124 9.83 -11.70 -12.67
CA ALA A 124 8.86 -11.81 -13.76
C ALA A 124 7.59 -10.97 -13.56
N TYR A 125 7.31 -10.55 -12.32
CA TYR A 125 6.19 -9.66 -11.98
C TYR A 125 6.60 -8.19 -11.79
N ALA A 126 7.87 -7.86 -12.07
CA ALA A 126 8.33 -6.47 -12.11
C ALA A 126 7.90 -5.78 -13.43
N PRO A 127 7.66 -4.46 -13.42
CA PRO A 127 7.35 -3.67 -14.62
C PRO A 127 8.51 -3.53 -15.60
#